data_AF-A0A3A5AX62-F1
#
_entry.id   AF-A0A3A5AX62-F1
#
_cell.length_a   1.000
_cell.length_b   1.000
_cell.length_c   1.000
_cell.angle_alpha   90.00
_cell.angle_beta   90.00
_cell.angle_gamma   90.00
#
_symmetry.space_group_name_H-M   'P 1'
#
loop_
_entity.id
_entity.type
_entity.pdbx_description
1 polymer ?
#
loop_
_entity_poly.entity_id
_entity_poly.type
_entity_poly.pdbx_seq_one_letter_code
_entity_poly.pdbx_strand_id
1 'polypeptide(L)' 'MCQKLVDRVSQSKQLMAVADPELLALFEDWLDELEDEVIALAREKGGLTPENLAAKFGLSRRGATFLITKLKREGKLS' A
#
# COMPACT_ATOMS: atom_id res chain seq x y z
N MET A 1 11.87 -11.79 -13.04
CA MET A 1 11.36 -12.82 -12.11
C MET A 1 10.24 -12.23 -11.28
N CYS A 2 8.98 -12.38 -11.73
CA CYS A 2 7.77 -12.16 -10.91
C CYS A 2 6.64 -13.15 -11.27
N GLN A 3 6.92 -14.24 -12.00
CA GLN A 3 5.91 -15.21 -12.42
C GLN A 3 5.13 -15.89 -11.27
N LYS A 4 5.74 -16.02 -10.09
CA LYS A 4 5.17 -16.84 -9.00
C LYS A 4 3.98 -16.21 -8.28
N LEU A 5 3.74 -14.90 -8.42
CA LEU A 5 2.54 -14.25 -7.88
C LEU A 5 1.36 -14.36 -8.85
N VAL A 6 1.64 -14.25 -10.16
CA VAL A 6 0.63 -14.34 -11.23
C VAL A 6 -0.01 -15.74 -11.27
N ASP A 7 0.78 -16.80 -11.09
CA ASP A 7 0.27 -18.19 -11.17
C ASP A 7 -0.67 -18.57 -10.02
N ARG A 8 -0.52 -17.97 -8.83
CA ARG A 8 -1.43 -18.23 -7.70
C ARG A 8 -2.72 -17.44 -7.76
N VAL A 9 -2.75 -16.33 -8.49
CA VAL A 9 -3.93 -15.47 -8.67
C VAL A 9 -4.87 -16.02 -9.74
N SER A 10 -4.34 -16.73 -10.75
CA SER A 10 -5.12 -17.32 -11.85
C SER A 10 -6.12 -18.41 -11.43
N GLN A 11 -6.02 -18.98 -10.22
CA GLN A 11 -6.80 -20.16 -9.83
C GLN A 11 -8.14 -19.86 -9.15
N SER A 12 -8.43 -18.60 -8.81
CA SER A 12 -9.68 -18.22 -8.15
C SER A 12 -10.46 -17.20 -8.96
N LYS A 13 -11.60 -17.60 -9.52
CA LYS A 13 -12.51 -16.72 -10.30
C LYS A 13 -13.01 -15.49 -9.53
N GLN A 14 -12.88 -15.46 -8.20
CA GLN A 14 -13.18 -14.29 -7.37
C GLN A 14 -12.13 -13.17 -7.47
N LEU A 15 -10.96 -13.41 -8.07
CA LEU A 15 -9.88 -12.42 -8.28
C LEU A 15 -9.86 -11.80 -9.68
N MET A 16 -10.73 -12.21 -10.61
CA MET A 16 -10.67 -11.68 -11.98
C MET A 16 -11.08 -10.19 -12.09
N ALA A 17 -11.80 -9.65 -11.12
CA ALA A 17 -12.07 -8.21 -11.03
C ALA A 17 -10.83 -7.39 -10.57
N VAL A 18 -9.83 -8.06 -9.98
CA VAL A 18 -8.53 -7.48 -9.56
C VAL A 18 -7.45 -7.71 -10.64
N ALA A 19 -7.81 -8.36 -11.75
CA ALA A 19 -6.86 -8.85 -12.76
C ALA A 19 -6.94 -8.10 -14.11
N ASP A 20 -7.61 -6.95 -14.16
CA ASP A 20 -7.43 -6.04 -15.29
C ASP A 20 -6.03 -5.41 -15.16
N PRO A 21 -5.10 -5.68 -16.08
CA PRO A 21 -3.73 -5.19 -15.98
C PRO A 21 -3.63 -3.67 -15.95
N GLU A 22 -4.54 -2.95 -16.61
CA GLU A 22 -4.54 -1.49 -16.63
C GLU A 22 -5.00 -0.94 -15.27
N LEU A 23 -6.05 -1.52 -14.69
CA LEU A 23 -6.53 -1.13 -13.37
C LEU A 23 -5.49 -1.46 -12.28
N LEU A 24 -4.80 -2.59 -12.41
CA LEU A 24 -3.75 -2.98 -11.49
C LEU A 24 -2.59 -1.98 -11.51
N ALA A 25 -2.13 -1.57 -12.69
CA ALA A 25 -1.09 -0.56 -12.82
C ALA A 25 -1.50 0.78 -12.17
N LEU A 26 -2.74 1.23 -12.40
CA LEU A 26 -3.25 2.45 -11.76
C LEU A 26 -3.32 2.33 -10.23
N PHE A 27 -3.66 1.15 -9.71
CA PHE A 27 -3.65 0.91 -8.27
C PHE A 27 -2.23 0.91 -7.69
N GLU A 28 -1.27 0.32 -8.40
CA GLU A 28 0.15 0.32 -8.02
C GLU A 28 0.71 1.74 -8.02
N ASP A 29 0.47 2.52 -9.08
CA ASP A 29 0.89 3.92 -9.18
C ASP A 29 0.30 4.76 -8.04
N TRP A 30 -1.01 4.63 -7.79
CA TRP A 30 -1.68 5.35 -6.70
C TRP A 30 -1.14 4.95 -5.31
N LEU A 31 -0.82 3.67 -5.12
CA LEU A 31 -0.26 3.18 -3.86
C LEU A 31 1.16 3.73 -3.64
N ASP A 32 1.98 3.79 -4.69
CA ASP A 32 3.32 4.36 -4.64
C ASP A 32 3.29 5.87 -4.31
N GLU A 33 2.38 6.63 -4.93
CA GLU A 33 2.16 8.05 -4.61
C GLU A 33 1.75 8.25 -3.14
N LEU A 34 0.82 7.42 -2.65
CA LEU A 34 0.39 7.46 -1.25
C LEU A 34 1.56 7.15 -0.30
N GLU A 35 2.39 6.16 -0.62
CA GLU A 35 3.58 5.83 0.18
C GLU A 35 4.55 7.00 0.28
N ASP A 36 4.82 7.68 -0.82
CA ASP A 36 5.71 8.85 -0.84
C ASP A 36 5.18 9.97 0.06
N GLU A 37 3.87 10.24 0.03
CA GLU A 37 3.25 11.20 0.94
C GLU A 37 3.35 10.78 2.41
N VAL A 38 3.16 9.48 2.71
CA VAL A 38 3.31 8.95 4.07
C VAL A 38 4.75 9.11 4.57
N ILE A 39 5.74 8.83 3.72
CA ILE A 39 7.17 8.98 4.07
C ILE A 39 7.51 10.46 4.31
N ALA A 40 7.02 11.35 3.45
CA ALA A 40 7.21 12.79 3.63
C ALA A 40 6.62 13.26 4.97
N LEU A 41 5.41 12.81 5.31
CA LEU A 41 4.77 13.12 6.59
C LEU A 41 5.56 12.57 7.78
N ALA A 42 6.08 11.35 7.68
CA ALA A 42 6.86 10.74 8.76
C ALA A 42 8.13 11.54 9.05
N ARG A 43 8.81 12.03 8.01
CA ARG A 43 9.99 12.88 8.13
C ARG A 43 9.69 14.21 8.81
N GLU A 44 8.52 14.79 8.55
CA GLU A 44 8.10 16.06 9.14
C GLU A 44 7.75 15.93 10.64
N LYS A 45 7.02 14.87 11.01
CA LYS A 45 6.44 14.71 12.37
C LYS A 45 7.21 13.78 13.30
N GLY A 46 8.26 13.12 12.83
CA GLY A 46 9.13 12.22 13.61
C GLY A 46 8.52 10.86 13.98
N GLY A 47 7.21 10.66 13.78
CA GLY A 47 6.53 9.40 14.03
C GLY A 47 5.09 9.36 13.50
N LEU A 48 4.66 8.18 13.04
CA LEU A 48 3.32 7.94 12.54
C LEU A 48 2.59 6.91 13.40
N THR A 49 1.38 7.24 13.83
CA THR A 49 0.42 6.27 14.38
C THR A 49 -0.60 5.89 13.31
N PRO A 50 -1.15 4.67 13.33
CA PRO A 50 -2.22 4.28 12.42
C PRO A 50 -3.42 5.24 12.47
N GLU A 51 -3.73 5.78 13.65
CA GLU A 51 -4.86 6.69 13.86
C GLU A 51 -4.63 8.05 13.17
N ASN A 52 -3.43 8.63 13.31
CA ASN A 52 -3.08 9.90 12.66
C ASN A 52 -3.02 9.75 11.13
N LEU A 53 -2.50 8.62 10.67
CA LEU A 53 -2.40 8.34 9.25
C LEU A 53 -3.78 8.11 8.62
N ALA A 54 -4.64 7.35 9.30
CA ALA A 54 -6.03 7.14 8.89
C ALA A 54 -6.79 8.48 8.76
N ALA A 55 -6.67 9.35 9.76
CA ALA A 55 -7.34 10.64 9.77
C ALA A 55 -6.83 11.58 8.66
N LYS A 56 -5.50 11.64 8.43
CA LYS A 56 -4.91 12.54 7.44
C LYS A 56 -5.18 12.13 6.00
N PHE A 57 -5.15 10.83 5.71
CA PHE A 57 -5.27 10.30 4.34
C PHE A 57 -6.64 9.69 4.03
N GLY A 58 -7.61 9.80 4.93
CA GLY A 58 -8.95 9.21 4.73
C GLY A 58 -8.94 7.68 4.66
N LEU A 59 -7.94 7.03 5.26
CA LEU A 59 -7.80 5.59 5.23
C LEU A 59 -8.59 4.94 6.37
N SER A 60 -8.97 3.67 6.16
CA SER A 60 -9.34 2.83 7.31
C SER A 60 -8.13 2.62 8.23
N ARG A 61 -8.38 2.38 9.52
CA ARG A 61 -7.31 1.99 10.48
C ARG A 61 -6.50 0.79 9.97
N ARG A 62 -7.16 -0.17 9.32
CA ARG A 62 -6.49 -1.35 8.74
C ARG A 62 -5.53 -0.96 7.60
N GLY A 63 -5.96 -0.07 6.71
CA GLY A 63 -5.11 0.43 5.62
C GLY A 63 -3.91 1.22 6.15
N ALA A 64 -4.13 2.07 7.14
CA ALA A 64 -3.06 2.81 7.80
C ALA A 64 -2.04 1.89 8.51
N THR A 65 -2.49 0.89 9.25
CA THR A 65 -1.61 -0.12 9.85
C THR A 65 -0.82 -0.90 8.79
N PHE A 66 -1.48 -1.26 7.69
CA PHE A 66 -0.83 -1.94 6.58
C PHE A 66 0.31 -1.11 5.99
N LEU A 67 0.08 0.17 5.68
CA LEU A 67 1.09 1.07 5.12
C LEU A 67 2.28 1.22 6.07
N ILE A 68 2.05 1.50 7.36
CA ILE A 68 3.13 1.65 8.34
C ILE A 68 3.96 0.36 8.42
N THR A 69 3.30 -0.80 8.46
CA THR A 69 3.99 -2.10 8.56
C THR A 69 4.79 -2.40 7.30
N LYS A 70 4.24 -2.12 6.11
CA LYS A 70 4.90 -2.31 4.82
C LYS A 70 6.14 -1.43 4.72
N LEU A 71 6.01 -0.13 5.00
CA LEU A 71 7.11 0.83 4.90
C LEU A 71 8.23 0.57 5.91
N LYS A 72 7.90 0.11 7.13
CA LYS A 72 8.90 -0.35 8.11
C LYS A 72 9.67 -1.58 7.62
N ARG A 73 8.95 -2.56 7.06
CA ARG A 73 9.57 -3.77 6.48
C ARG A 73 10.51 -3.44 5.31
N GLU A 74 10.19 -2.39 4.56
CA GLU A 74 11.02 -1.90 3.44
C GLU A 74 12.14 -0.95 3.89
N GLY A 75 12.26 -0.65 5.19
CA GLY A 75 13.28 0.25 5.72
C GLY A 75 13.05 1.72 5.37
N LYS A 76 11.87 2.08 4.85
CA LYS A 76 11.49 3.45 4.48
C LYS A 76 11.01 4.28 5.69
N LEU A 77 10.63 3.61 6.78
CA LEU A 77 10.27 4.21 8.08
C LEU A 77 11.08 3.58 9.22
N SER A 78 11.47 4.39 10.20
CA SER A 78 12.09 3.97 11.47
C SER A 78 11.06 3.59 12.53
#